data_AF-A0A090R6G6-F1
#
_entry.id   AF-A0A090R6G6-F1
#
_cell.length_a   1.000
_cell.length_b   1.000
_cell.length_c   1.000
_cell.angle_alpha   90.00
_cell.angle_beta   90.00
_cell.angle_gamma   90.00
#
_symmetry.space_group_name_H-M   'P 1'
#
loop_
_entity.id
_entity.type
_entity.pdbx_description
1 polymer ?
#
loop_
_entity_poly.entity_id
_entity_poly.type
_entity_poly.pdbx_seq_one_letter_code
_entity_poly.pdbx_strand_id
1 'polypeptide(L)'
;MNEWTDPYRGNFGQMMALKQAYPDLKILPSIGGWTLSDPFYFMHDESKRRVFVNSVKEFLQTWKFFDGVDIDWEYPGGGAANPELGDKNKDGELYVTLMKELRTMLDELSAETGRTYQLTSAIGVDVKKIDVVDYNRAQQYMDYIFLMNYDMFGAFDLNNLGHQSGIYDASHNPAITHTVERGVNDLLAQGLDPKKLVIGVPKYGRGWQGVHNITGDNPMTGQATGAIKGTWEAGVLDYRDIVNNHSSNGWENRYDEQAEASYKWNPTTKELISYDDPRAVKAKGQFVQERGLAGLFSWEIDADNGDLLNAMHEGLGHGDGGVTPPPVQNQPPVANAGADKTVMGPITVTLDGSKSYDPEQQAMTYQWTQTAGDSLVITGSDQAKATISLPATDADTQYRFSLVVTDEEGLTARDTVTVTNKAEQANQAPVVTLPETLTVDAEATFSLNAKASDPDGEPLTYTWTVSPQFEVVSGQGSATLRLKAPAVTEMTQDSVSVLVSDGALDATARTLITVNPKDIGGGNDCDINDPNAGNYPAWTGGAVYNTGDQVSHDNLVWQAKYWTQNNEPSITADQWTLISDVEFGWNAGVAYQGGEQVNHDGQRWKAKWWTKGEEPGKVSVWQSIGESSCQ
;
A
#
# COMPACT_ATOMS: atom_id res chain seq x y z
N MET A 1 10.94 -2.49 -20.02
CA MET A 1 10.38 -1.40 -19.22
C MET A 1 10.91 -0.09 -19.75
N ASN A 2 10.17 0.56 -20.64
CA ASN A 2 10.47 1.90 -21.16
C ASN A 2 9.25 2.52 -21.88
N GLU A 3 8.05 1.95 -21.72
CA GLU A 3 6.84 2.52 -22.30
C GLU A 3 6.13 3.42 -21.28
N TRP A 4 5.53 4.51 -21.76
CA TRP A 4 4.71 5.42 -20.93
C TRP A 4 3.48 4.73 -20.33
N THR A 5 3.15 3.52 -20.76
CA THR A 5 2.05 2.69 -20.27
C THR A 5 2.51 1.67 -19.23
N ASP A 6 3.81 1.53 -18.95
CA ASP A 6 4.31 0.51 -18.02
C ASP A 6 3.78 0.77 -16.60
N PRO A 7 3.17 -0.25 -15.94
CA PRO A 7 2.52 -0.10 -14.63
C PRO A 7 3.53 0.00 -13.47
N TYR A 8 4.72 -0.57 -13.61
CA TYR A 8 5.79 -0.52 -12.62
C TYR A 8 7.09 -0.01 -13.27
N ARG A 9 7.70 1.01 -12.66
CA ARG A 9 8.89 1.71 -13.17
C ARG A 9 9.88 1.97 -12.04
N GLY A 10 10.89 2.80 -12.30
CA GLY A 10 11.93 3.14 -11.35
C GLY A 10 12.65 1.89 -10.83
N ASN A 11 13.21 2.01 -9.64
CA ASN A 11 14.00 0.94 -9.03
C ASN A 11 13.17 -0.33 -8.85
N PHE A 12 11.92 -0.24 -8.39
CA PHE A 12 11.10 -1.42 -8.12
C PHE A 12 10.74 -2.17 -9.40
N GLY A 13 10.36 -1.46 -10.47
CA GLY A 13 10.17 -2.10 -11.78
C GLY A 13 11.44 -2.83 -12.22
N GLN A 14 12.59 -2.14 -12.18
CA GLN A 14 13.88 -2.73 -12.57
C GLN A 14 14.26 -3.94 -11.70
N MET A 15 14.03 -3.90 -10.39
CA MET A 15 14.26 -5.02 -9.48
C MET A 15 13.37 -6.22 -9.80
N MET A 16 12.10 -6.00 -10.17
CA MET A 16 11.22 -7.07 -10.64
C MET A 16 11.79 -7.75 -11.89
N ALA A 17 12.29 -6.99 -12.89
CA ALA A 17 12.96 -7.59 -14.04
C ALA A 17 14.30 -8.24 -13.69
N LEU A 18 15.06 -7.67 -12.75
CA LEU A 18 16.33 -8.24 -12.32
C LEU A 18 16.14 -9.61 -11.67
N LYS A 19 15.08 -9.77 -10.86
CA LYS A 19 14.67 -11.06 -10.30
C LYS A 19 14.28 -12.10 -11.35
N GLN A 20 13.73 -11.67 -12.49
CA GLN A 20 13.45 -12.58 -13.61
C GLN A 20 14.74 -13.05 -14.29
N ALA A 21 15.72 -12.15 -14.45
CA ALA A 21 17.00 -12.49 -15.05
C ALA A 21 17.93 -13.29 -14.11
N TYR A 22 17.79 -13.10 -12.80
CA TYR A 22 18.59 -13.77 -11.76
C TYR A 22 17.68 -14.29 -10.63
N PRO A 23 17.00 -15.45 -10.83
CA PRO A 23 16.01 -15.96 -9.87
C PRO A 23 16.56 -16.21 -8.45
N ASP A 24 17.83 -16.58 -8.35
CA ASP A 24 18.51 -16.85 -7.08
C ASP A 24 18.85 -15.59 -6.26
N LEU A 25 18.91 -14.42 -6.92
CA LEU A 25 19.18 -13.14 -6.25
C LEU A 25 18.11 -12.89 -5.18
N LYS A 26 18.51 -12.63 -3.94
CA LYS A 26 17.60 -12.19 -2.87
C LYS A 26 17.60 -10.67 -2.78
N ILE A 27 16.42 -10.06 -2.86
CA ILE A 27 16.27 -8.61 -2.72
C ILE A 27 15.58 -8.35 -1.39
N LEU A 28 16.22 -7.59 -0.51
CA LEU A 28 15.68 -7.21 0.79
C LEU A 28 15.44 -5.69 0.83
N PRO A 29 14.29 -5.22 1.33
CA PRO A 29 14.12 -3.83 1.72
C PRO A 29 14.87 -3.60 3.04
N SER A 30 15.82 -2.66 3.05
CA SER A 30 16.47 -2.21 4.28
C SER A 30 15.69 -1.04 4.89
N ILE A 31 15.36 -1.15 6.16
CA ILE A 31 14.55 -0.19 6.90
C ILE A 31 15.42 0.46 7.97
N GLY A 32 15.59 1.77 7.86
CA GLY A 32 16.37 2.58 8.80
C GLY A 32 17.57 3.21 8.12
N GLY A 33 18.76 2.90 8.62
CA GLY A 33 20.00 3.58 8.32
C GLY A 33 20.17 4.84 9.17
N TRP A 34 21.32 5.48 9.00
CA TRP A 34 21.78 6.61 9.82
C TRP A 34 20.71 7.69 10.07
N THR A 35 19.95 8.10 9.05
CA THR A 35 19.02 9.24 9.15
C THR A 35 17.56 8.87 9.39
N LEU A 36 17.21 7.57 9.33
CA LEU A 36 15.82 7.10 9.46
C LEU A 36 15.62 6.10 10.60
N SER A 37 16.58 6.03 11.53
CA SER A 37 16.53 5.13 12.70
C SER A 37 15.70 5.67 13.88
N ASP A 38 15.39 6.96 13.92
CA ASP A 38 14.64 7.61 15.01
C ASP A 38 13.33 6.88 15.42
N PRO A 39 12.49 6.37 14.49
CA PRO A 39 11.26 5.66 14.84
C PRO A 39 11.49 4.40 15.70
N PHE A 40 12.62 3.70 15.58
CA PHE A 40 12.87 2.46 16.34
C PHE A 40 12.88 2.71 17.85
N TYR A 41 13.41 3.85 18.29
CA TYR A 41 13.46 4.20 19.72
C TYR A 41 12.08 4.39 20.37
N PHE A 42 11.01 4.53 19.56
CA PHE A 42 9.63 4.65 20.06
C PHE A 42 8.86 3.34 20.06
N MET A 43 9.45 2.25 19.56
CA MET A 43 8.82 0.93 19.47
C MET A 43 8.84 0.16 20.80
N HIS A 44 9.30 0.78 21.90
CA HIS A 44 9.03 0.32 23.26
C HIS A 44 7.52 0.25 23.54
N ASP A 45 6.76 1.14 22.90
CA ASP A 45 5.31 1.06 22.85
C ASP A 45 4.89 -0.07 21.89
N GLU A 46 4.35 -1.15 22.48
CA GLU A 46 3.87 -2.33 21.74
C GLU A 46 2.86 -1.96 20.64
N SER A 47 2.01 -0.95 20.85
CA SER A 47 1.04 -0.54 19.85
C SER A 47 1.70 -0.01 18.58
N LYS A 48 2.79 0.78 18.73
CA LYS A 48 3.57 1.31 17.62
C LYS A 48 4.38 0.23 16.93
N ARG A 49 5.01 -0.65 17.73
CA ARG A 49 5.77 -1.79 17.21
C ARG A 49 4.89 -2.76 16.40
N ARG A 50 3.68 -3.05 16.88
CA ARG A 50 2.72 -3.88 16.15
C ARG A 50 2.28 -3.23 14.84
N VAL A 51 2.07 -1.91 14.82
CA VAL A 51 1.78 -1.18 13.57
C VAL A 51 2.94 -1.35 12.58
N PHE A 52 4.18 -1.23 13.04
CA PHE A 52 5.36 -1.45 12.20
C PHE A 52 5.45 -2.88 11.66
N VAL A 53 5.35 -3.90 12.52
CA VAL A 53 5.43 -5.31 12.08
C VAL A 53 4.32 -5.66 11.07
N ASN A 54 3.09 -5.16 11.31
CA ASN A 54 1.97 -5.37 10.39
C ASN A 54 2.18 -4.67 9.05
N SER A 55 2.74 -3.46 9.03
CA SER A 55 3.00 -2.75 7.78
C SER A 55 4.13 -3.39 6.98
N VAL A 56 5.12 -4.02 7.63
CA VAL A 56 6.14 -4.83 6.93
C VAL A 56 5.47 -6.04 6.25
N LYS A 57 4.54 -6.74 6.91
CA LYS A 57 3.78 -7.84 6.29
C LYS A 57 3.04 -7.38 5.03
N GLU A 58 2.27 -6.30 5.16
CA GLU A 58 1.51 -5.71 4.05
C GLU A 58 2.43 -5.25 2.91
N PHE A 59 3.58 -4.65 3.25
CA PHE A 59 4.57 -4.21 2.28
C PHE A 59 5.13 -5.38 1.46
N LEU A 60 5.45 -6.51 2.10
CA LEU A 60 5.95 -7.70 1.40
C LEU A 60 4.89 -8.43 0.59
N GLN A 61 3.61 -8.36 1.00
CA GLN A 61 2.49 -8.85 0.20
C GLN A 61 2.24 -7.98 -1.04
N THR A 62 2.45 -6.67 -0.91
CA THR A 62 2.30 -5.69 -1.99
C THR A 62 3.46 -5.78 -3.00
N TRP A 63 4.70 -5.73 -2.50
CA TRP A 63 5.93 -5.71 -3.31
C TRP A 63 6.61 -7.07 -3.32
N LYS A 64 5.96 -8.01 -4.01
CA LYS A 64 6.28 -9.45 -3.95
C LYS A 64 7.70 -9.83 -4.38
N PHE A 65 8.43 -8.96 -5.08
CA PHE A 65 9.80 -9.23 -5.51
C PHE A 65 10.82 -9.18 -4.36
N PHE A 66 10.44 -8.62 -3.20
CA PHE A 66 11.25 -8.70 -1.99
C PHE A 66 11.17 -10.08 -1.34
N ASP A 67 12.30 -10.57 -0.84
CA ASP A 67 12.51 -11.91 -0.30
C ASP A 67 12.73 -11.92 1.23
N GLY A 68 12.36 -10.85 1.92
CA GLY A 68 12.57 -10.70 3.36
C GLY A 68 12.57 -9.25 3.80
N VAL A 69 13.24 -8.95 4.92
CA VAL A 69 13.45 -7.60 5.43
C VAL A 69 14.81 -7.49 6.11
N ASP A 70 15.46 -6.35 5.93
CA ASP A 70 16.68 -5.97 6.64
C ASP A 70 16.38 -4.81 7.60
N ILE A 71 16.81 -4.92 8.86
CA ILE A 71 16.64 -3.88 9.86
C ILE A 71 17.96 -3.18 10.11
N ASP A 72 18.05 -1.91 9.78
CA ASP A 72 19.23 -1.10 9.99
C ASP A 72 18.93 -0.04 11.07
N TRP A 73 18.83 -0.50 12.32
CA TRP A 73 18.65 0.41 13.45
C TRP A 73 20.01 0.90 13.93
N GLU A 74 20.30 2.16 13.64
CA GLU A 74 21.49 2.87 14.09
C GLU A 74 21.13 3.85 15.22
N TYR A 75 21.47 3.58 16.48
CA TYR A 75 21.82 2.28 17.06
C TYR A 75 21.02 2.07 18.35
N PRO A 76 20.65 0.83 18.71
CA PRO A 76 20.17 0.52 20.05
C PRO A 76 21.11 1.10 21.11
N GLY A 77 20.57 1.92 22.03
CA GLY A 77 21.34 2.60 23.06
C GLY A 77 21.91 3.98 22.67
N GLY A 78 21.62 4.46 21.46
CA GLY A 78 21.93 5.81 20.97
C GLY A 78 23.31 5.96 20.34
N GLY A 79 23.76 7.22 20.18
CA GLY A 79 25.03 7.55 19.53
C GLY A 79 24.97 7.52 18.00
N ALA A 80 23.80 7.83 17.44
CA ALA A 80 23.55 7.93 16.01
C ALA A 80 23.29 9.39 15.58
N ALA A 81 22.59 9.60 14.44
CA ALA A 81 22.33 10.93 13.89
C ALA A 81 21.61 11.88 14.87
N ASN A 82 20.66 11.35 15.65
CA ASN A 82 19.96 12.11 16.68
C ASN A 82 20.59 11.84 18.06
N PRO A 83 21.32 12.80 18.65
CA PRO A 83 22.00 12.61 19.93
C PRO A 83 21.05 12.55 21.13
N GLU A 84 19.78 12.93 20.97
CA GLU A 84 18.79 12.97 22.04
C GLU A 84 18.06 11.63 22.26
N LEU A 85 18.29 10.65 21.37
CA LEU A 85 17.65 9.33 21.41
C LEU A 85 18.61 8.22 21.84
N GLY A 86 18.05 7.19 22.46
CA GLY A 86 18.77 5.99 22.92
C GLY A 86 18.68 5.74 24.41
N ASP A 87 18.38 4.50 24.79
CA ASP A 87 18.41 4.02 26.17
C ASP A 87 19.07 2.63 26.22
N LYS A 88 20.33 2.59 26.63
CA LYS A 88 21.14 1.35 26.72
C LYS A 88 20.53 0.28 27.61
N ASN A 89 19.64 0.65 28.54
CA ASN A 89 19.01 -0.32 29.45
C ASN A 89 17.73 -0.94 28.88
N LYS A 90 17.20 -0.41 27.77
CA LYS A 90 15.91 -0.85 27.20
C LYS A 90 16.03 -1.27 25.76
N ASP A 91 16.80 -0.53 24.96
CA ASP A 91 16.84 -0.71 23.50
C ASP A 91 17.35 -2.09 23.10
N GLY A 92 18.26 -2.68 23.89
CA GLY A 92 18.73 -4.06 23.69
C GLY A 92 17.62 -5.11 23.73
N GLU A 93 16.77 -5.06 24.75
CA GLU A 93 15.64 -6.01 24.86
C GLU A 93 14.55 -5.71 23.82
N LEU A 94 14.34 -4.43 23.50
CA LEU A 94 13.44 -4.05 22.40
C LEU A 94 13.92 -4.61 21.06
N TYR A 95 15.21 -4.52 20.76
CA TYR A 95 15.78 -5.06 19.53
C TYR A 95 15.52 -6.57 19.42
N VAL A 96 15.79 -7.35 20.47
CA VAL A 96 15.52 -8.80 20.50
C VAL A 96 14.02 -9.09 20.31
N THR A 97 13.17 -8.29 20.97
CA THR A 97 11.70 -8.42 20.86
C THR A 97 11.23 -8.14 19.42
N LEU A 98 11.74 -7.07 18.79
CA LEU A 98 11.42 -6.71 17.42
C LEU A 98 11.83 -7.81 16.44
N MET A 99 13.05 -8.35 16.54
CA MET A 99 13.50 -9.46 15.68
C MET A 99 12.62 -10.70 15.83
N LYS A 100 12.20 -11.03 17.06
CA LYS A 100 11.28 -12.14 17.33
C LYS A 100 9.91 -11.94 16.68
N GLU A 101 9.32 -10.76 16.82
CA GLU A 101 8.02 -10.43 16.25
C GLU A 101 8.06 -10.41 14.72
N LEU A 102 9.11 -9.85 14.12
CA LEU A 102 9.33 -9.88 12.67
C LEU A 102 9.49 -11.32 12.17
N ARG A 103 10.31 -12.16 12.83
CA ARG A 103 10.47 -13.57 12.44
C ARG A 103 9.16 -14.33 12.48
N THR A 104 8.39 -14.15 13.55
CA THR A 104 7.05 -14.76 13.69
C THR A 104 6.14 -14.35 12.53
N MET A 105 6.10 -13.06 12.22
CA MET A 105 5.32 -12.53 11.11
C MET A 105 5.77 -13.10 9.75
N LEU A 106 7.07 -13.21 9.51
CA LEU A 106 7.62 -13.77 8.27
C LEU A 106 7.37 -15.27 8.15
N ASP A 107 7.31 -16.01 9.26
CA ASP A 107 6.97 -17.43 9.27
C ASP A 107 5.49 -17.65 8.91
N GLU A 108 4.59 -16.80 9.42
CA GLU A 108 3.19 -16.78 8.99
C GLU A 108 3.08 -16.46 7.49
N LEU A 109 3.79 -15.44 7.01
CA LEU A 109 3.78 -15.07 5.59
C LEU A 109 4.37 -16.18 4.70
N SER A 110 5.37 -16.91 5.20
CA SER A 110 5.93 -18.09 4.53
C SER A 110 4.88 -19.18 4.39
N ALA A 111 4.12 -19.46 5.45
CA ALA A 111 3.04 -20.44 5.42
C ALA A 111 1.89 -20.03 4.48
N GLU A 112 1.56 -18.73 4.41
CA GLU A 112 0.52 -18.19 3.52
C GLU A 112 0.91 -18.27 2.04
N THR A 113 2.17 -18.01 1.71
CA THR A 113 2.62 -17.80 0.33
C THR A 113 3.41 -18.98 -0.27
N GLY A 114 3.87 -19.91 0.58
CA GLY A 114 4.79 -20.98 0.20
C GLY A 114 6.22 -20.51 -0.09
N ARG A 115 6.54 -19.23 0.16
CA ARG A 115 7.89 -18.66 -0.01
C ARG A 115 8.69 -18.75 1.28
N THR A 116 10.01 -18.61 1.17
CA THR A 116 10.90 -18.41 2.32
C THR A 116 11.32 -16.95 2.37
N TYR A 117 11.21 -16.32 3.55
CA TYR A 117 11.58 -14.93 3.77
C TYR A 117 12.74 -14.80 4.75
N GLN A 118 13.76 -14.02 4.37
CA GLN A 118 14.92 -13.72 5.21
C GLN A 118 14.64 -12.58 6.20
N LEU A 119 15.25 -12.64 7.38
CA LEU A 119 15.35 -11.53 8.32
C LEU A 119 16.82 -11.25 8.61
N THR A 120 17.27 -10.04 8.30
CA THR A 120 18.66 -9.60 8.55
C THR A 120 18.70 -8.29 9.32
N SER A 121 19.88 -7.91 9.78
CA SER A 121 20.11 -6.57 10.32
C SER A 121 21.55 -6.14 10.11
N ALA A 122 21.72 -4.85 9.80
CA ALA A 122 23.00 -4.17 9.84
C ALA A 122 23.28 -3.62 11.25
N ILE A 123 24.50 -3.82 11.76
CA ILE A 123 24.90 -3.46 13.13
C ILE A 123 26.26 -2.77 13.17
N GLY A 124 26.47 -1.93 14.18
CA GLY A 124 27.75 -1.25 14.40
C GLY A 124 28.86 -2.18 14.92
N VAL A 125 30.11 -1.82 14.65
CA VAL A 125 31.32 -2.58 15.04
C VAL A 125 31.90 -2.21 16.41
N ASP A 126 31.44 -1.12 17.02
CA ASP A 126 31.94 -0.64 18.33
C ASP A 126 31.42 -1.53 19.47
N VAL A 127 32.31 -2.04 20.31
CA VAL A 127 31.99 -2.86 21.49
C VAL A 127 30.92 -2.21 22.38
N LYS A 128 30.92 -0.87 22.54
CA LYS A 128 29.94 -0.15 23.35
C LYS A 128 28.53 -0.18 22.76
N LYS A 129 28.40 -0.45 21.45
CA LYS A 129 27.14 -0.65 20.74
C LYS A 129 26.77 -2.13 20.73
N ILE A 130 27.75 -3.00 20.51
CA ILE A 130 27.58 -4.46 20.54
C ILE A 130 27.08 -4.93 21.91
N ASP A 131 27.64 -4.41 23.01
CA ASP A 131 27.27 -4.76 24.39
C ASP A 131 25.85 -4.33 24.80
N VAL A 132 25.18 -3.48 24.01
CA VAL A 132 23.79 -3.07 24.30
C VAL A 132 22.80 -4.18 23.95
N VAL A 133 23.08 -4.98 22.93
CA VAL A 133 22.16 -5.99 22.39
C VAL A 133 22.69 -7.39 22.69
N ASP A 134 21.83 -8.27 23.18
CA ASP A 134 22.15 -9.70 23.32
C ASP A 134 22.00 -10.39 21.96
N TYR A 135 23.06 -10.37 21.16
CA TYR A 135 23.05 -10.99 19.83
C TYR A 135 23.00 -12.51 19.89
N ASN A 136 23.42 -13.13 20.99
CA ASN A 136 23.27 -14.56 21.20
C ASN A 136 21.80 -14.97 21.31
N ARG A 137 20.95 -14.13 21.91
CA ARG A 137 19.50 -14.30 21.87
C ARG A 137 18.90 -13.89 20.53
N ALA A 138 19.31 -12.75 19.97
CA ALA A 138 18.72 -12.22 18.73
C ALA A 138 18.93 -13.15 17.52
N GLN A 139 20.11 -13.77 17.41
CA GLN A 139 20.52 -14.55 16.23
C GLN A 139 19.56 -15.68 15.88
N GLN A 140 18.81 -16.25 16.83
CA GLN A 140 17.88 -17.34 16.53
C GLN A 140 16.75 -16.91 15.58
N TYR A 141 16.48 -15.61 15.48
CA TYR A 141 15.44 -15.03 14.64
C TYR A 141 15.97 -14.55 13.28
N MET A 142 17.28 -14.50 13.08
CA MET A 142 17.90 -13.82 11.95
C MET A 142 18.66 -14.81 11.06
N ASP A 143 18.66 -14.58 9.76
CA ASP A 143 19.43 -15.34 8.79
C ASP A 143 20.89 -14.86 8.78
N TYR A 144 21.08 -13.54 8.66
CA TYR A 144 22.40 -12.90 8.61
C TYR A 144 22.45 -11.61 9.43
N ILE A 145 23.64 -11.26 9.90
CA ILE A 145 24.00 -10.02 10.57
C ILE A 145 25.10 -9.35 9.76
N PHE A 146 24.80 -8.17 9.22
CA PHE A 146 25.73 -7.36 8.44
C PHE A 146 26.54 -6.45 9.37
N LEU A 147 27.81 -6.77 9.60
CA LEU A 147 28.67 -5.98 10.47
C LEU A 147 29.21 -4.76 9.72
N MET A 148 28.78 -3.57 10.09
CA MET A 148 29.27 -2.31 9.53
C MET A 148 30.65 -1.96 10.09
N ASN A 149 31.65 -2.76 9.72
CA ASN A 149 33.05 -2.62 10.11
C ASN A 149 33.82 -1.62 9.21
N TYR A 150 33.15 -0.53 8.85
CA TYR A 150 33.68 0.64 8.18
C TYR A 150 33.27 1.87 9.00
N ASP A 151 33.64 3.08 8.56
CA ASP A 151 33.38 4.31 9.30
C ASP A 151 34.01 4.37 10.70
N MET A 152 35.04 3.56 10.95
CA MET A 152 35.72 3.53 12.25
C MET A 152 36.54 4.82 12.49
N PHE A 153 36.94 5.48 11.40
CA PHE A 153 37.68 6.75 11.39
C PHE A 153 37.20 7.60 10.21
N GLY A 154 37.14 8.91 10.41
CA GLY A 154 36.73 9.84 9.36
C GLY A 154 36.90 11.30 9.77
N ALA A 155 36.51 12.21 8.89
CA ALA A 155 36.64 13.65 9.12
C ALA A 155 35.76 14.20 10.26
N PHE A 156 34.90 13.36 10.85
CA PHE A 156 34.21 13.65 12.11
C PHE A 156 35.16 13.68 13.32
N ASP A 157 36.36 13.10 13.22
CA ASP A 157 37.46 13.27 14.18
C ASP A 157 38.71 13.79 13.44
N LEU A 158 39.12 15.01 13.79
CA LEU A 158 40.29 15.66 13.18
C LEU A 158 41.58 15.44 13.98
N ASN A 159 41.49 14.83 15.16
CA ASN A 159 42.62 14.64 16.07
C ASN A 159 43.12 13.20 16.12
N ASN A 160 42.24 12.23 15.82
CA ASN A 160 42.58 10.82 15.78
C ASN A 160 42.36 10.28 14.36
N LEU A 161 43.43 10.25 13.56
CA LEU A 161 43.40 9.71 12.20
C LEU A 161 43.64 8.20 12.22
N GLY A 162 43.01 7.47 11.32
CA GLY A 162 43.13 6.01 11.27
C GLY A 162 42.52 5.38 10.04
N HIS A 163 42.62 4.05 9.98
CA HIS A 163 42.05 3.26 8.89
C HIS A 163 40.54 3.12 9.11
N GLN A 164 39.73 3.61 8.18
CA GLN A 164 38.27 3.56 8.35
C GLN A 164 37.71 2.13 8.38
N SER A 165 38.46 1.15 7.88
CA SER A 165 37.97 -0.20 7.56
C SER A 165 39.02 -1.31 7.73
N GLY A 166 40.11 -1.07 8.49
CA GLY A 166 41.22 -2.03 8.66
C GLY A 166 40.86 -3.27 9.47
N ILE A 167 41.40 -4.43 9.08
CA ILE A 167 41.07 -5.73 9.68
C ILE A 167 41.64 -5.86 11.09
N TYR A 168 42.91 -5.50 11.25
CA TYR A 168 43.67 -5.65 12.49
C TYR A 168 44.16 -4.31 13.02
N ASP A 169 44.81 -4.32 14.18
CA ASP A 169 45.34 -3.11 14.82
C ASP A 169 46.35 -2.39 13.93
N ALA A 170 46.20 -1.07 13.83
CA ALA A 170 47.03 -0.24 12.96
C ALA A 170 48.48 -0.11 13.45
N SER A 171 49.42 -0.08 12.51
CA SER A 171 50.86 0.02 12.80
C SER A 171 51.26 1.34 13.48
N HIS A 172 50.50 2.42 13.28
CA HIS A 172 50.80 3.74 13.82
C HIS A 172 50.31 3.99 15.24
N ASN A 173 49.30 3.24 15.69
CA ASN A 173 48.73 3.41 17.01
C ASN A 173 48.08 2.10 17.52
N PRO A 174 48.80 1.32 18.35
CA PRO A 174 48.28 0.08 18.92
C PRO A 174 47.18 0.29 19.98
N ALA A 175 46.90 1.54 20.38
CA ALA A 175 45.79 1.85 21.28
C ALA A 175 44.44 2.03 20.56
N ILE A 176 44.42 1.95 19.22
CA ILE A 176 43.17 1.96 18.44
C ILE A 176 42.41 0.66 18.71
N THR A 177 41.17 0.77 19.20
CA THR A 177 40.33 -0.37 19.59
C THR A 177 39.20 -0.67 18.60
N HIS A 178 39.20 -0.06 17.42
CA HIS A 178 38.14 -0.22 16.42
C HIS A 178 38.74 -0.88 15.17
N THR A 179 38.51 -2.19 15.02
CA THR A 179 38.97 -3.01 13.88
C THR A 179 37.91 -4.05 13.52
N VAL A 180 37.97 -4.62 12.32
CA VAL A 180 37.09 -5.74 11.92
C VAL A 180 37.23 -6.91 12.90
N GLU A 181 38.48 -7.30 13.21
CA GLU A 181 38.75 -8.45 14.07
C GLU A 181 38.14 -8.29 15.46
N ARG A 182 38.24 -7.10 16.06
CA ARG A 182 37.71 -6.85 17.41
C ARG A 182 36.19 -6.98 17.45
N GLY A 183 35.47 -6.33 16.54
CA GLY A 183 34.01 -6.43 16.48
C GLY A 183 33.53 -7.88 16.23
N VAL A 184 34.24 -8.63 15.39
CA VAL A 184 33.98 -10.07 15.19
C VAL A 184 34.20 -10.84 16.48
N ASN A 185 35.35 -10.65 17.14
CA ASN A 185 35.66 -11.34 18.39
C ASN A 185 34.65 -11.01 19.50
N ASP A 186 34.17 -9.78 19.59
CA ASP A 186 33.17 -9.36 20.58
C ASP A 186 31.83 -10.09 20.36
N LEU A 187 31.35 -10.18 19.12
CA LEU A 187 30.13 -10.92 18.78
C LEU A 187 30.29 -12.44 19.00
N LEU A 188 31.43 -13.01 18.64
CA LEU A 188 31.73 -14.42 18.90
C LEU A 188 31.83 -14.70 20.41
N ALA A 189 32.38 -13.77 21.19
CA ALA A 189 32.46 -13.88 22.64
C ALA A 189 31.07 -13.82 23.32
N GLN A 190 30.10 -13.12 22.72
CA GLN A 190 28.70 -13.20 23.14
C GLN A 190 28.06 -14.58 22.84
N GLY A 191 28.60 -15.33 21.87
CA GLY A 191 28.07 -16.63 21.44
C GLY A 191 27.37 -16.62 20.08
N LEU A 192 27.58 -15.58 19.27
CA LEU A 192 27.05 -15.53 17.90
C LEU A 192 27.63 -16.68 17.04
N ASP A 193 26.78 -17.35 16.27
CA ASP A 193 27.23 -18.32 15.26
C ASP A 193 28.01 -17.58 14.15
N PRO A 194 29.30 -17.89 13.91
CA PRO A 194 30.09 -17.24 12.86
C PRO A 194 29.41 -17.32 11.48
N LYS A 195 28.63 -18.37 11.20
CA LYS A 195 27.93 -18.57 9.92
C LYS A 195 26.78 -17.59 9.67
N LYS A 196 26.44 -16.73 10.63
CA LYS A 196 25.47 -15.64 10.46
C LYS A 196 26.14 -14.29 10.25
N LEU A 197 27.43 -14.16 10.52
CA LEU A 197 28.12 -12.87 10.50
C LEU A 197 28.71 -12.59 9.12
N VAL A 198 28.33 -11.45 8.53
CA VAL A 198 28.76 -10.99 7.21
C VAL A 198 29.60 -9.72 7.36
N ILE A 199 30.79 -9.68 6.76
CA ILE A 199 31.77 -8.60 6.93
C ILE A 199 31.59 -7.51 5.86
N GLY A 200 31.64 -6.25 6.28
CA GLY A 200 31.43 -5.08 5.44
C GLY A 200 32.67 -4.63 4.65
N VAL A 201 32.43 -4.21 3.40
CA VAL A 201 33.41 -3.61 2.48
C VAL A 201 32.93 -2.22 2.07
N PRO A 202 33.57 -1.12 2.50
CA PRO A 202 33.23 0.21 2.01
C PRO A 202 33.76 0.39 0.58
N LYS A 203 32.86 0.73 -0.34
CA LYS A 203 33.16 1.10 -1.73
C LYS A 203 33.50 2.60 -1.86
N TYR A 204 33.97 3.20 -0.77
CA TYR A 204 34.32 4.60 -0.64
C TYR A 204 35.50 4.78 0.32
N GLY A 205 36.16 5.93 0.23
CA GLY A 205 37.20 6.39 1.13
C GLY A 205 36.68 7.47 2.09
N ARG A 206 37.25 7.52 3.29
CA ARG A 206 37.14 8.65 4.21
C ARG A 206 38.45 9.42 4.23
N GLY A 207 38.37 10.75 4.16
CA GLY A 207 39.56 11.56 3.97
C GLY A 207 39.58 12.91 4.66
N TRP A 208 40.80 13.40 4.83
CA TRP A 208 41.16 14.61 5.56
C TRP A 208 42.04 15.51 4.71
N GLN A 209 41.97 16.82 4.97
CA GLN A 209 42.88 17.81 4.41
C GLN A 209 43.68 18.52 5.52
N GLY A 210 44.80 19.13 5.13
CA GLY A 210 45.66 19.88 6.04
C GLY A 210 46.28 19.00 7.12
N VAL A 211 46.64 17.77 6.80
CA VAL A 211 47.30 16.86 7.74
C VAL A 211 48.67 17.41 8.14
N HIS A 212 48.87 17.58 9.45
CA HIS A 212 50.05 18.20 10.06
C HIS A 212 50.43 17.48 11.36
N ASN A 213 51.51 17.93 12.02
CA ASN A 213 52.04 17.31 13.25
C ASN A 213 52.35 15.79 13.13
N ILE A 214 52.71 15.34 11.93
CA ILE A 214 53.03 13.94 11.64
C ILE A 214 54.31 13.53 12.39
N THR A 215 54.26 12.40 13.09
CA THR A 215 55.42 11.76 13.73
C THR A 215 55.88 10.56 12.90
N GLY A 216 57.16 10.55 12.49
CA GLY A 216 57.67 9.53 11.57
C GLY A 216 57.15 9.73 10.14
N ASP A 217 56.95 8.63 9.41
CA ASP A 217 56.52 8.66 7.99
C ASP A 217 55.03 8.30 7.80
N ASN A 218 54.29 7.91 8.85
CA ASN A 218 52.88 7.57 8.71
C ASN A 218 51.99 8.81 8.92
N PRO A 219 51.27 9.33 7.89
CA PRO A 219 50.43 10.52 8.02
C PRO A 219 49.27 10.36 9.02
N MET A 220 48.86 9.13 9.35
CA MET A 220 47.82 8.86 10.35
C MET A 220 48.27 9.14 11.79
N THR A 221 49.55 9.41 12.03
CA THR A 221 50.03 9.89 13.34
C THR A 221 49.78 11.39 13.58
N GLY A 222 49.37 12.11 12.53
CA GLY A 222 49.14 13.54 12.57
C GLY A 222 47.73 13.93 12.99
N GLN A 223 47.41 15.20 12.75
CA GLN A 223 46.10 15.83 12.95
C GLN A 223 45.67 16.53 11.66
N ALA A 224 44.38 16.70 11.44
CA ALA A 224 43.80 17.34 10.26
C ALA A 224 43.20 18.72 10.59
N THR A 225 43.00 19.55 9.57
CA THR A 225 42.28 20.83 9.72
C THR A 225 40.85 20.75 9.21
N GLY A 226 40.48 19.68 8.50
CA GLY A 226 39.11 19.48 8.04
C GLY A 226 38.96 18.25 7.13
N ALA A 227 37.74 18.05 6.67
CA ALA A 227 37.39 17.05 5.66
C ALA A 227 38.01 17.39 4.31
N ILE A 228 38.55 16.39 3.59
CA ILE A 228 38.93 16.56 2.18
C ILE A 228 37.68 16.87 1.35
N LYS A 229 37.84 17.52 0.20
CA LYS A 229 36.75 17.62 -0.78
C LYS A 229 36.37 16.22 -1.24
N GLY A 230 35.12 15.82 -1.02
CA GLY A 230 34.63 14.53 -1.46
C GLY A 230 33.88 14.56 -2.80
N THR A 231 33.42 13.39 -3.23
CA THR A 231 32.75 13.21 -4.53
C THR A 231 31.36 13.86 -4.51
N TRP A 232 30.59 13.57 -3.47
CA TRP A 232 29.21 14.06 -3.28
C TRP A 232 29.06 14.85 -1.99
N GLU A 233 29.74 14.43 -0.92
CA GLU A 233 29.77 15.10 0.38
C GLU A 233 31.20 15.27 0.89
N ALA A 234 31.44 16.22 1.78
CA ALA A 234 32.79 16.48 2.29
C ALA A 234 33.30 15.30 3.13
N GLY A 235 34.54 14.88 2.89
CA GLY A 235 35.20 13.81 3.65
C GLY A 235 34.91 12.39 3.17
N VAL A 236 34.07 12.21 2.15
CA VAL A 236 33.71 10.89 1.59
C VAL A 236 33.98 10.89 0.08
N LEU A 237 34.74 9.92 -0.41
CA LEU A 237 35.05 9.78 -1.84
C LEU A 237 34.63 8.41 -2.35
N ASP A 238 33.92 8.35 -3.47
CA ASP A 238 33.64 7.08 -4.15
C ASP A 238 34.97 6.39 -4.48
N TYR A 239 35.02 5.05 -4.40
CA TYR A 239 36.20 4.31 -4.84
C TYR A 239 36.57 4.65 -6.30
N ARG A 240 35.57 4.79 -7.17
CA ARG A 240 35.77 5.24 -8.56
C ARG A 240 36.43 6.62 -8.66
N ASP A 241 36.10 7.56 -7.79
CA ASP A 241 36.72 8.89 -7.76
C ASP A 241 38.18 8.83 -7.26
N ILE A 242 38.42 8.01 -6.23
CA ILE A 242 39.77 7.75 -5.72
C ILE A 242 40.67 7.19 -6.84
N VAL A 243 40.19 6.19 -7.58
CA VAL A 243 40.95 5.59 -8.69
C VAL A 243 41.21 6.60 -9.80
N ASN A 244 40.19 7.35 -10.22
CA ASN A 244 40.28 8.23 -11.39
C ASN A 244 41.06 9.53 -11.11
N ASN A 245 40.91 10.11 -9.93
CA ASN A 245 41.39 11.48 -9.66
C ASN A 245 42.50 11.55 -8.61
N HIS A 246 42.75 10.46 -7.86
CA HIS A 246 43.72 10.45 -6.75
C HIS A 246 44.85 9.42 -6.97
N SER A 247 45.13 9.05 -8.22
CA SER A 247 46.18 8.07 -8.59
C SER A 247 47.43 8.68 -9.25
N SER A 248 47.46 9.99 -9.45
CA SER A 248 48.59 10.74 -10.02
C SER A 248 48.80 12.07 -9.26
N ASN A 249 49.70 12.96 -9.72
CA ASN A 249 49.89 14.31 -9.13
C ASN A 249 50.34 14.32 -7.65
N GLY A 250 51.29 13.47 -7.30
CA GLY A 250 51.89 13.43 -5.96
C GLY A 250 51.11 12.60 -4.94
N TRP A 251 50.03 11.94 -5.35
CA TRP A 251 49.36 10.93 -4.53
C TRP A 251 50.21 9.65 -4.47
N GLU A 252 50.46 9.18 -3.26
CA GLU A 252 51.18 7.95 -2.95
C GLU A 252 50.17 6.87 -2.53
N ASN A 253 50.24 5.69 -3.15
CA ASN A 253 49.52 4.51 -2.69
C ASN A 253 50.32 3.85 -1.58
N ARG A 254 49.70 3.67 -0.41
CA ARG A 254 50.33 3.06 0.75
C ARG A 254 49.44 1.95 1.30
N TYR A 255 50.08 0.97 1.92
CA TYR A 255 49.42 -0.20 2.49
C TYR A 255 50.00 -0.47 3.87
N ASP A 256 49.13 -0.55 4.87
CA ASP A 256 49.49 -1.00 6.21
C ASP A 256 49.32 -2.52 6.27
N GLU A 257 50.42 -3.24 6.10
CA GLU A 257 50.50 -4.71 6.15
C GLU A 257 50.04 -5.27 7.49
N GLN A 258 50.18 -4.52 8.59
CA GLN A 258 49.74 -4.99 9.91
C GLN A 258 48.22 -4.92 10.02
N ALA A 259 47.63 -3.83 9.54
CA ALA A 259 46.18 -3.61 9.59
C ALA A 259 45.41 -4.31 8.47
N GLU A 260 46.10 -4.77 7.42
CA GLU A 260 45.54 -5.15 6.12
C GLU A 260 44.64 -4.03 5.55
N ALA A 261 45.17 -2.81 5.51
CA ALA A 261 44.42 -1.60 5.14
C ALA A 261 45.16 -0.71 4.13
N SER A 262 44.45 -0.25 3.10
CA SER A 262 44.97 0.68 2.11
C SER A 262 44.68 2.14 2.45
N TYR A 263 45.60 3.02 2.06
CA TYR A 263 45.41 4.46 2.16
C TYR A 263 46.24 5.22 1.11
N LYS A 264 45.81 6.43 0.81
CA LYS A 264 46.48 7.36 -0.10
C LYS A 264 46.94 8.59 0.65
N TRP A 265 48.14 9.06 0.33
CA TRP A 265 48.74 10.23 0.95
C TRP A 265 49.29 11.18 -0.10
N ASN A 266 48.98 12.47 0.00
CA ASN A 266 49.61 13.49 -0.81
C ASN A 266 50.44 14.43 0.08
N PRO A 267 51.78 14.31 0.10
CA PRO A 267 52.63 15.14 0.95
C PRO A 267 52.66 16.62 0.53
N THR A 268 52.26 16.95 -0.70
CA THR A 268 52.19 18.34 -1.19
C THR A 268 50.91 19.02 -0.75
N THR A 269 49.75 18.42 -1.00
CA THR A 269 48.45 18.99 -0.62
C THR A 269 48.08 18.74 0.84
N LYS A 270 48.82 17.85 1.53
CA LYS A 270 48.55 17.39 2.90
C LYS A 270 47.19 16.72 3.04
N GLU A 271 46.80 15.96 2.02
CA GLU A 271 45.54 15.24 1.97
C GLU A 271 45.77 13.74 2.19
N LEU A 272 44.89 13.12 2.97
CA LEU A 272 44.94 11.71 3.36
C LEU A 272 43.58 11.07 3.08
N ILE A 273 43.58 9.87 2.50
CA ILE A 273 42.37 9.08 2.24
C ILE A 273 42.60 7.66 2.74
N SER A 274 41.76 7.15 3.63
CA SER A 274 41.69 5.73 3.99
C SER A 274 40.53 5.08 3.24
N TYR A 275 40.76 3.94 2.60
CA TYR A 275 39.77 3.28 1.73
C TYR A 275 40.12 1.80 1.58
N ASP A 276 39.18 1.00 1.06
CA ASP A 276 39.45 -0.37 0.63
C ASP A 276 39.88 -0.41 -0.85
N ASP A 277 41.01 -1.06 -1.13
CA ASP A 277 41.44 -1.44 -2.48
C ASP A 277 41.25 -2.95 -2.72
N PRO A 278 41.46 -3.47 -3.94
CA PRO A 278 41.29 -4.90 -4.22
C PRO A 278 42.15 -5.81 -3.34
N ARG A 279 43.30 -5.33 -2.84
CA ARG A 279 44.16 -6.11 -1.94
C ARG A 279 43.53 -6.23 -0.56
N ALA A 280 43.09 -5.12 0.04
CA ALA A 280 42.41 -5.11 1.33
C ALA A 280 41.11 -5.92 1.30
N VAL A 281 40.33 -5.82 0.21
CA VAL A 281 39.09 -6.60 0.05
C VAL A 281 39.36 -8.10 -0.04
N LYS A 282 40.38 -8.53 -0.77
CA LYS A 282 40.79 -9.95 -0.80
C LYS A 282 41.22 -10.45 0.58
N ALA A 283 41.96 -9.64 1.35
CA ALA A 283 42.32 -9.97 2.72
C ALA A 283 41.08 -10.14 3.61
N LYS A 284 40.03 -9.32 3.44
CA LYS A 284 38.74 -9.51 4.14
C LYS A 284 38.05 -10.81 3.75
N GLY A 285 38.06 -11.16 2.46
CA GLY A 285 37.53 -12.45 1.99
C GLY A 285 38.28 -13.64 2.60
N GLN A 286 39.61 -13.58 2.66
CA GLN A 286 40.44 -14.59 3.32
C GLN A 286 40.14 -14.68 4.82
N PHE A 287 40.03 -13.53 5.50
CA PHE A 287 39.63 -13.47 6.90
C PHE A 287 38.26 -14.13 7.15
N VAL A 288 37.28 -13.90 6.27
CA VAL A 288 35.97 -14.58 6.31
C VAL A 288 36.11 -16.09 6.20
N GLN A 289 36.91 -16.58 5.25
CA GLN A 289 37.14 -18.01 5.06
C GLN A 289 37.84 -18.64 6.27
N GLU A 290 38.88 -18.00 6.79
CA GLU A 290 39.66 -18.48 7.94
C GLU A 290 38.85 -18.54 9.24
N ARG A 291 37.96 -17.57 9.43
CA ARG A 291 37.10 -17.48 10.63
C ARG A 291 35.77 -18.23 10.48
N GLY A 292 35.51 -18.82 9.31
CA GLY A 292 34.26 -19.55 9.04
C GLY A 292 33.02 -18.67 9.07
N LEU A 293 33.16 -17.40 8.66
CA LEU A 293 32.08 -16.42 8.65
C LEU A 293 31.17 -16.60 7.43
N ALA A 294 30.01 -15.92 7.43
CA ALA A 294 28.98 -16.12 6.41
C ALA A 294 29.36 -15.59 5.02
N GLY A 295 30.08 -14.47 4.94
CA GLY A 295 30.39 -13.83 3.66
C GLY A 295 30.83 -12.38 3.78
N LEU A 296 30.76 -11.66 2.66
CA LEU A 296 30.99 -10.22 2.56
C LEU A 296 29.72 -9.49 2.08
N PHE A 297 29.52 -8.26 2.54
CA PHE A 297 28.59 -7.29 1.95
C PHE A 297 29.31 -5.96 1.70
N SER A 298 28.72 -5.05 0.93
CA SER A 298 29.38 -3.78 0.60
C SER A 298 28.43 -2.59 0.61
N TRP A 299 28.94 -1.43 1.03
CA TRP A 299 28.26 -0.13 0.95
C TRP A 299 29.10 0.87 0.14
N GLU A 300 28.62 1.53 -0.91
CA GLU A 300 27.42 1.24 -1.69
C GLU A 300 27.78 0.91 -3.15
N ILE A 301 26.86 0.22 -3.84
CA ILE A 301 27.19 -0.50 -5.08
C ILE A 301 27.62 0.44 -6.22
N ASP A 302 27.09 1.66 -6.28
CA ASP A 302 27.32 2.64 -7.35
C ASP A 302 28.67 3.38 -7.26
N ALA A 303 29.31 3.35 -6.08
CA ALA A 303 30.61 3.98 -5.82
C ALA A 303 31.79 3.16 -6.36
N ASP A 304 31.56 1.89 -6.71
CA ASP A 304 32.54 0.98 -7.30
C ASP A 304 32.62 1.12 -8.83
N ASN A 305 33.79 0.78 -9.39
CA ASN A 305 34.02 0.68 -10.83
C ASN A 305 34.00 -0.78 -11.33
N GLY A 306 33.86 -1.76 -10.43
CA GLY A 306 33.87 -3.20 -10.67
C GLY A 306 35.02 -3.92 -9.95
N ASP A 307 36.10 -3.21 -9.61
CA ASP A 307 37.30 -3.81 -9.03
C ASP A 307 37.02 -4.41 -7.65
N LEU A 308 36.26 -3.70 -6.80
CA LEU A 308 36.01 -4.16 -5.44
C LEU A 308 35.02 -5.32 -5.40
N LEU A 309 33.97 -5.31 -6.23
CA LEU A 309 33.05 -6.46 -6.33
C LEU A 309 33.78 -7.72 -6.82
N ASN A 310 34.65 -7.60 -7.81
CA ASN A 310 35.48 -8.73 -8.28
C ASN A 310 36.40 -9.23 -7.15
N ALA A 311 37.05 -8.31 -6.43
CA ALA A 311 37.91 -8.66 -5.30
C ALA A 311 37.16 -9.37 -4.16
N MET A 312 35.89 -9.02 -3.90
CA MET A 312 35.04 -9.72 -2.93
C MET A 312 34.83 -11.18 -3.35
N HIS A 313 34.48 -11.42 -4.62
CA HIS A 313 34.31 -12.78 -5.14
C HIS A 313 35.60 -13.59 -5.11
N GLU A 314 36.71 -13.00 -5.55
CA GLU A 314 38.03 -13.63 -5.54
C GLU A 314 38.47 -13.97 -4.10
N GLY A 315 38.29 -13.03 -3.16
CA GLY A 315 38.63 -13.22 -1.75
C GLY A 315 37.82 -14.32 -1.07
N LEU A 316 36.58 -14.54 -1.50
CA LEU A 316 35.71 -15.64 -1.03
C LEU A 316 35.98 -16.98 -1.74
N GLY A 317 36.97 -17.03 -2.65
CA GLY A 317 37.37 -18.26 -3.33
C GLY A 317 36.54 -18.59 -4.57
N HIS A 318 35.80 -17.64 -5.14
CA HIS A 318 35.03 -17.86 -6.37
C HIS A 318 35.87 -17.78 -7.66
N GLY A 319 37.17 -17.45 -7.57
CA GLY A 319 38.16 -17.42 -8.68
C GLY A 319 38.24 -16.10 -9.47
N ASP A 320 39.35 -15.93 -10.23
CA ASP A 320 39.82 -14.68 -10.89
C ASP A 320 39.03 -14.25 -12.16
N GLY A 321 37.71 -14.46 -12.22
CA GLY A 321 36.88 -13.97 -13.33
C GLY A 321 36.55 -15.00 -14.42
N GLY A 322 36.08 -16.18 -14.00
CA GLY A 322 35.72 -17.25 -14.94
C GLY A 322 34.68 -18.25 -14.44
N VAL A 323 33.91 -17.94 -13.39
CA VAL A 323 32.61 -18.58 -13.29
C VAL A 323 31.77 -17.97 -14.41
N THR A 324 31.66 -18.72 -15.51
CA THR A 324 30.31 -18.88 -16.07
C THR A 324 29.41 -19.05 -14.85
N PRO A 325 28.32 -18.25 -14.70
CA PRO A 325 27.37 -18.52 -13.65
C PRO A 325 27.15 -20.04 -13.67
N PRO A 326 27.25 -20.74 -12.51
CA PRO A 326 27.11 -22.21 -12.49
C PRO A 326 25.98 -22.53 -13.46
N PRO A 327 26.21 -23.38 -14.50
CA PRO A 327 25.35 -23.42 -15.68
C PRO A 327 23.93 -23.35 -15.17
N VAL A 328 23.23 -22.24 -15.49
CA VAL A 328 21.94 -21.92 -14.86
C VAL A 328 21.18 -23.22 -14.84
N GLN A 329 21.01 -23.80 -13.66
CA GLN A 329 20.56 -25.17 -13.59
C GLN A 329 19.18 -25.14 -14.21
N ASN A 330 19.01 -25.75 -15.38
CA ASN A 330 17.78 -25.64 -16.15
C ASN A 330 16.58 -25.86 -15.22
N GLN A 331 15.75 -24.83 -15.08
CA GLN A 331 14.61 -24.88 -14.19
C GLN A 331 13.41 -25.40 -14.98
N PRO A 332 12.49 -26.14 -14.33
CA PRO A 332 11.26 -26.49 -15.01
C PRO A 332 10.51 -25.21 -15.42
N PRO A 333 9.83 -25.22 -16.57
CA PRO A 333 9.02 -24.09 -17.00
C PRO A 333 7.89 -23.83 -16.00
N VAL A 334 7.20 -22.69 -16.11
CA VAL A 334 6.02 -22.36 -15.32
C VAL A 334 4.78 -22.45 -16.22
N ALA A 335 3.87 -23.38 -15.90
CA ALA A 335 2.59 -23.50 -16.59
C ALA A 335 1.57 -22.48 -16.05
N ASN A 336 0.82 -21.84 -16.94
CA ASN A 336 -0.30 -20.99 -16.59
C ASN A 336 -1.46 -21.24 -17.55
N ALA A 337 -2.50 -21.94 -17.11
CA ALA A 337 -3.66 -22.32 -17.92
C ALA A 337 -4.73 -21.21 -18.01
N GLY A 338 -4.50 -20.07 -17.34
CA GLY A 338 -5.46 -18.98 -17.20
C GLY A 338 -6.49 -19.22 -16.09
N ALA A 339 -7.32 -18.20 -15.83
CA ALA A 339 -8.38 -18.29 -14.82
C ALA A 339 -9.55 -19.17 -15.29
N ASP A 340 -10.24 -19.77 -14.32
CA ASP A 340 -11.50 -20.49 -14.54
C ASP A 340 -12.53 -19.60 -15.25
N LYS A 341 -13.35 -20.22 -16.11
CA LYS A 341 -14.31 -19.51 -16.97
C LYS A 341 -15.72 -20.00 -16.69
N THR A 342 -16.66 -19.07 -16.70
CA THR A 342 -18.10 -19.38 -16.70
C THR A 342 -18.72 -18.76 -17.94
N VAL A 343 -19.36 -19.58 -18.77
CA VAL A 343 -19.95 -19.18 -20.06
C VAL A 343 -21.27 -19.90 -20.28
N MET A 344 -22.03 -19.49 -21.29
CA MET A 344 -23.26 -20.16 -21.73
C MET A 344 -23.10 -20.55 -23.20
N GLY A 345 -23.24 -21.84 -23.50
CA GLY A 345 -23.18 -22.37 -24.86
C GLY A 345 -24.49 -22.16 -25.65
N PRO A 346 -24.48 -22.28 -26.99
CA PRO A 346 -23.36 -22.75 -27.80
C PRO A 346 -22.31 -21.66 -28.05
N ILE A 347 -21.06 -21.92 -27.68
CA ILE A 347 -19.97 -20.94 -27.79
C ILE A 347 -18.61 -21.61 -27.98
N THR A 348 -17.69 -20.94 -28.67
CA THR A 348 -16.28 -21.33 -28.71
C THR A 348 -15.52 -20.61 -27.61
N VAL A 349 -14.84 -21.37 -26.76
CA VAL A 349 -14.00 -20.86 -25.68
C VAL A 349 -12.53 -21.05 -26.03
N THR A 350 -11.74 -20.00 -25.90
CA THR A 350 -10.28 -20.06 -26.00
C THR A 350 -9.67 -20.45 -24.66
N LEU A 351 -8.84 -21.48 -24.61
CA LEU A 351 -7.94 -21.78 -23.51
C LEU A 351 -6.62 -21.04 -23.79
N ASP A 352 -6.16 -20.20 -22.86
CA ASP A 352 -5.03 -19.30 -23.10
C ASP A 352 -3.88 -19.57 -22.12
N GLY A 353 -2.87 -20.26 -22.63
CA GLY A 353 -1.66 -20.65 -21.94
C GLY A 353 -0.49 -19.69 -22.17
N SER A 354 -0.69 -18.59 -22.90
CA SER A 354 0.39 -17.71 -23.37
C SER A 354 1.15 -16.95 -22.28
N LYS A 355 0.69 -17.04 -21.03
CA LYS A 355 1.40 -16.53 -19.83
C LYS A 355 2.33 -17.55 -19.21
N SER A 356 2.40 -18.77 -19.74
CA SER A 356 3.42 -19.74 -19.37
C SER A 356 4.77 -19.23 -19.85
N TYR A 357 5.81 -19.45 -19.05
CA TYR A 357 7.16 -18.98 -19.37
C TYR A 357 8.20 -19.94 -18.81
N ASP A 358 9.38 -19.90 -19.41
CA ASP A 358 10.55 -20.62 -18.97
C ASP A 358 11.44 -19.63 -18.21
N PRO A 359 11.93 -19.94 -16.99
CA PRO A 359 12.75 -19.00 -16.21
C PRO A 359 13.99 -18.52 -16.98
N GLU A 360 14.54 -19.36 -17.84
CA GLU A 360 15.67 -19.08 -18.72
C GLU A 360 15.24 -18.43 -20.07
N GLN A 361 13.94 -18.17 -20.26
CA GLN A 361 13.30 -17.62 -21.47
C GLN A 361 13.55 -18.48 -22.71
N GLN A 362 13.75 -19.79 -22.53
CA GLN A 362 13.89 -20.74 -23.63
C GLN A 362 12.52 -21.02 -24.28
N ALA A 363 12.57 -21.58 -25.49
CA ALA A 363 11.36 -22.00 -26.18
C ALA A 363 10.73 -23.18 -25.44
N MET A 364 9.40 -23.25 -25.44
CA MET A 364 8.66 -24.36 -24.84
C MET A 364 7.58 -24.87 -25.77
N THR A 365 7.18 -26.12 -25.53
CA THR A 365 6.03 -26.75 -26.15
C THR A 365 4.82 -26.75 -25.21
N TYR A 366 3.63 -26.76 -25.78
CA TYR A 366 2.36 -26.73 -25.06
C TYR A 366 1.62 -28.03 -25.33
N GLN A 367 0.90 -28.54 -24.32
CA GLN A 367 -0.02 -29.66 -24.51
C GLN A 367 -1.25 -29.49 -23.61
N TRP A 368 -2.39 -29.26 -24.24
CA TRP A 368 -3.70 -29.25 -23.60
C TRP A 368 -4.33 -30.64 -23.61
N THR A 369 -4.89 -31.04 -22.47
CA THR A 369 -5.64 -32.29 -22.32
C THR A 369 -6.90 -32.05 -21.51
N GLN A 370 -8.02 -32.65 -21.93
CA GLN A 370 -9.22 -32.66 -21.10
C GLN A 370 -9.07 -33.73 -20.02
N THR A 371 -9.42 -33.39 -18.78
CA THR A 371 -9.26 -34.25 -17.59
C THR A 371 -10.59 -34.56 -16.89
N ALA A 372 -11.66 -33.79 -17.16
CA ALA A 372 -13.00 -34.05 -16.65
C ALA A 372 -14.09 -33.47 -17.58
N GLY A 373 -15.33 -33.96 -17.42
CA GLY A 373 -16.49 -33.59 -18.23
C GLY A 373 -16.66 -34.47 -19.47
N ASP A 374 -17.75 -34.24 -20.21
CA ASP A 374 -18.01 -34.94 -21.48
C ASP A 374 -16.93 -34.61 -22.52
N SER A 375 -16.58 -35.57 -23.37
CA SER A 375 -15.45 -35.41 -24.29
C SER A 375 -15.70 -34.31 -25.33
N LEU A 376 -14.78 -33.33 -25.38
CA LEU A 376 -14.76 -32.23 -26.34
C LEU A 376 -13.55 -32.33 -27.27
N VAL A 377 -13.67 -31.74 -28.46
CA VAL A 377 -12.54 -31.57 -29.38
C VAL A 377 -11.76 -30.32 -28.99
N ILE A 378 -10.47 -30.48 -28.68
CA ILE A 378 -9.54 -29.37 -28.44
C ILE A 378 -8.79 -29.07 -29.74
N THR A 379 -9.11 -27.95 -30.38
CA THR A 379 -8.41 -27.49 -31.59
C THR A 379 -7.19 -26.67 -31.20
N GLY A 380 -6.01 -27.01 -31.74
CA GLY A 380 -4.74 -26.38 -31.38
C GLY A 380 -4.22 -26.83 -30.02
N SER A 381 -4.40 -28.10 -29.66
CA SER A 381 -4.00 -28.65 -28.36
C SER A 381 -2.50 -28.54 -28.07
N ASP A 382 -1.67 -28.38 -29.10
CA ASP A 382 -0.22 -28.21 -29.01
C ASP A 382 0.25 -26.74 -29.04
N GLN A 383 -0.70 -25.79 -29.02
CA GLN A 383 -0.43 -24.35 -29.09
C GLN A 383 -0.61 -23.67 -27.73
N ALA A 384 0.03 -22.50 -27.58
CA ALA A 384 -0.20 -21.62 -26.43
C ALA A 384 -1.68 -21.22 -26.28
N LYS A 385 -2.42 -21.12 -27.38
CA LYS A 385 -3.86 -20.86 -27.39
C LYS A 385 -4.60 -21.98 -28.11
N ALA A 386 -5.41 -22.72 -27.35
CA ALA A 386 -6.29 -23.76 -27.87
C ALA A 386 -7.75 -23.30 -27.83
N THR A 387 -8.64 -23.99 -28.55
CA THR A 387 -10.07 -23.69 -28.55
C THR A 387 -10.91 -24.94 -28.36
N ILE A 388 -12.02 -24.78 -27.66
CA ILE A 388 -13.05 -25.80 -27.46
C ILE A 388 -14.41 -25.24 -27.88
N SER A 389 -15.30 -26.07 -28.39
CA SER A 389 -16.68 -25.70 -28.67
C SER A 389 -17.60 -26.34 -27.65
N LEU A 390 -18.32 -25.51 -26.90
CA LEU A 390 -19.32 -25.94 -25.94
C LEU A 390 -20.71 -25.94 -26.59
N PRO A 391 -21.51 -27.01 -26.43
CA PRO A 391 -22.90 -27.02 -26.88
C PRO A 391 -23.79 -26.23 -25.91
N ALA A 392 -25.04 -25.99 -26.32
CA ALA A 392 -26.10 -25.66 -25.35
C ALA A 392 -26.27 -26.80 -24.34
N THR A 393 -26.66 -26.49 -23.11
CA THR A 393 -26.88 -27.47 -22.05
C THR A 393 -28.12 -27.12 -21.23
N ASP A 394 -28.81 -28.14 -20.73
CA ASP A 394 -30.00 -27.99 -19.87
C ASP A 394 -29.63 -27.98 -18.38
N ALA A 395 -28.35 -28.26 -18.04
CA ALA A 395 -27.82 -28.21 -16.69
C ALA A 395 -26.35 -27.71 -16.68
N ASP A 396 -25.98 -27.04 -15.59
CA ASP A 396 -24.60 -26.58 -15.36
C ASP A 396 -23.61 -27.74 -15.48
N THR A 397 -22.70 -27.65 -16.45
CA THR A 397 -21.73 -28.70 -16.77
C THR A 397 -20.32 -28.14 -16.65
N GLN A 398 -19.44 -28.86 -15.96
CA GLN A 398 -18.03 -28.47 -15.78
C GLN A 398 -17.10 -29.32 -16.64
N TYR A 399 -16.17 -28.65 -17.31
CA TYR A 399 -15.09 -29.23 -18.10
C TYR A 399 -13.76 -28.79 -17.51
N ARG A 400 -12.85 -29.74 -17.23
CA ARG A 400 -11.50 -29.42 -16.71
C ARG A 400 -10.46 -29.72 -17.75
N PHE A 401 -9.57 -28.78 -17.99
CA PHE A 401 -8.44 -28.92 -18.91
C PHE A 401 -7.13 -28.77 -18.15
N SER A 402 -6.13 -29.56 -18.52
CA SER A 402 -4.77 -29.46 -18.02
C SER A 402 -3.85 -28.97 -19.14
N LEU A 403 -3.10 -27.91 -18.85
CA LEU A 403 -1.98 -27.47 -19.66
C LEU A 403 -0.70 -28.07 -19.09
N VAL A 404 0.07 -28.74 -19.94
CA VAL A 404 1.45 -29.11 -19.66
C VAL A 404 2.35 -28.29 -20.58
N VAL A 405 3.36 -27.64 -20.02
CA VAL A 405 4.44 -27.00 -20.80
C VAL A 405 5.74 -27.75 -20.57
N THR A 406 6.53 -27.90 -21.63
CA THR A 406 7.82 -28.62 -21.61
C THR A 406 8.90 -27.75 -22.24
N ASP A 407 10.03 -27.57 -21.55
CA ASP A 407 11.22 -26.87 -22.06
C ASP A 407 12.01 -27.73 -23.07
N GLU A 408 13.15 -27.21 -23.58
CA GLU A 408 13.98 -27.91 -24.57
C GLU A 408 14.74 -29.12 -23.96
N GLU A 409 14.96 -29.09 -22.66
CA GLU A 409 15.68 -30.06 -21.85
C GLU A 409 14.77 -31.20 -21.32
N GLY A 410 13.45 -31.06 -21.50
CA GLY A 410 12.44 -32.06 -21.20
C GLY A 410 11.81 -31.97 -19.80
N LEU A 411 12.07 -30.90 -19.03
CA LEU A 411 11.34 -30.65 -17.78
C LEU A 411 9.95 -30.10 -18.08
N THR A 412 9.00 -30.46 -17.22
CA THR A 412 7.59 -30.12 -17.43
C THR A 412 6.98 -29.44 -16.22
N ALA A 413 6.06 -28.50 -16.46
CA ALA A 413 5.12 -28.03 -15.45
C ALA A 413 3.68 -28.19 -15.93
N ARG A 414 2.76 -28.20 -14.96
CA ARG A 414 1.33 -28.42 -15.19
C ARG A 414 0.50 -27.38 -14.47
N ASP A 415 -0.53 -26.90 -15.15
CA ASP A 415 -1.62 -26.10 -14.56
C ASP A 415 -2.97 -26.60 -15.09
N THR A 416 -4.07 -26.21 -14.46
CA THR A 416 -5.43 -26.58 -14.87
C THR A 416 -6.38 -25.39 -14.90
N VAL A 417 -7.34 -25.44 -15.83
CA VAL A 417 -8.44 -24.49 -15.93
C VAL A 417 -9.77 -25.22 -15.99
N THR A 418 -10.76 -24.71 -15.28
CA THR A 418 -12.14 -25.20 -15.27
C THR A 418 -13.02 -24.26 -16.09
N VAL A 419 -13.78 -24.83 -17.04
CA VAL A 419 -14.80 -24.11 -17.81
C VAL A 419 -16.17 -24.63 -17.40
N THR A 420 -16.98 -23.76 -16.81
CA THR A 420 -18.36 -24.03 -16.43
C THR A 420 -19.28 -23.55 -17.55
N ASN A 421 -19.96 -24.48 -18.22
CA ASN A 421 -21.02 -24.20 -19.18
C ASN A 421 -22.36 -24.14 -18.43
N LYS A 422 -22.91 -22.94 -18.28
CA LYS A 422 -24.19 -22.70 -17.62
C LYS A 422 -25.34 -23.13 -18.51
N ALA A 423 -26.39 -23.66 -17.87
CA ALA A 423 -27.65 -23.88 -18.56
C ALA A 423 -28.28 -22.54 -18.97
N GLU A 424 -28.94 -22.51 -20.13
CA GLU A 424 -29.76 -21.37 -20.52
C GLU A 424 -30.95 -21.27 -19.53
N GLN A 425 -30.97 -20.21 -18.72
CA GLN A 425 -32.13 -19.92 -17.87
C GLN A 425 -33.15 -19.12 -18.69
N ALA A 426 -34.43 -19.50 -18.58
CA ALA A 426 -35.50 -18.73 -19.20
C ALA A 426 -35.66 -17.39 -18.46
N ASN A 427 -35.65 -16.29 -19.22
CA ASN A 427 -35.87 -14.93 -18.70
C ASN A 427 -37.18 -14.85 -17.91
N GLN A 428 -37.13 -14.27 -16.72
CA GLN A 428 -38.23 -14.05 -15.81
C GLN A 428 -38.61 -12.58 -15.84
N ALA A 429 -39.91 -12.28 -15.82
CA ALA A 429 -40.34 -10.88 -15.83
C ALA A 429 -39.90 -10.15 -14.55
N PRO A 430 -39.64 -8.83 -14.63
CA PRO A 430 -39.30 -8.03 -13.46
C PRO A 430 -40.44 -8.02 -12.44
N VAL A 431 -40.14 -7.65 -11.20
CA VAL A 431 -41.14 -7.41 -10.15
C VAL A 431 -41.16 -5.93 -9.85
N VAL A 432 -42.35 -5.32 -9.80
CA VAL A 432 -42.51 -3.91 -9.42
C VAL A 432 -43.70 -3.74 -8.47
N THR A 433 -43.54 -2.84 -7.49
CA THR A 433 -44.58 -2.48 -6.53
C THR A 433 -44.70 -0.97 -6.36
N LEU A 434 -45.93 -0.53 -6.13
CA LEU A 434 -46.30 0.84 -5.75
C LEU A 434 -47.27 0.79 -4.55
N PRO A 435 -47.38 1.87 -3.75
CA PRO A 435 -48.44 1.97 -2.75
C PRO A 435 -49.82 1.86 -3.41
N GLU A 436 -50.75 1.12 -2.81
CA GLU A 436 -52.09 0.90 -3.40
C GLU A 436 -52.87 2.21 -3.55
N THR A 437 -52.76 3.09 -2.55
CA THR A 437 -53.41 4.40 -2.53
C THR A 437 -52.45 5.46 -1.99
N LEU A 438 -52.56 6.69 -2.49
CA LEU A 438 -51.89 7.87 -1.95
C LEU A 438 -52.90 9.01 -1.84
N THR A 439 -52.91 9.74 -0.73
CA THR A 439 -53.75 10.93 -0.57
C THR A 439 -52.87 12.17 -0.54
N VAL A 440 -53.24 13.19 -1.32
CA VAL A 440 -52.53 14.46 -1.43
C VAL A 440 -53.53 15.61 -1.45
N ASP A 441 -53.09 16.81 -1.09
CA ASP A 441 -53.92 18.00 -1.20
C ASP A 441 -53.83 18.62 -2.60
N ALA A 442 -54.88 19.36 -2.96
CA ALA A 442 -54.93 20.13 -4.20
C ALA A 442 -53.67 21.00 -4.35
N GLU A 443 -53.11 21.03 -5.56
CA GLU A 443 -51.90 21.79 -5.92
C GLU A 443 -50.59 21.35 -5.25
N ALA A 444 -50.61 20.35 -4.37
CA ALA A 444 -49.40 19.83 -3.72
C ALA A 444 -48.49 19.09 -4.71
N THR A 445 -47.17 19.19 -4.49
CA THR A 445 -46.18 18.39 -5.23
C THR A 445 -45.81 17.16 -4.40
N PHE A 446 -45.80 15.98 -5.02
CA PHE A 446 -45.54 14.71 -4.37
C PHE A 446 -44.72 13.78 -5.27
N SER A 447 -44.19 12.69 -4.71
CA SER A 447 -43.39 11.72 -5.46
C SER A 447 -43.93 10.29 -5.33
N LEU A 448 -43.88 9.54 -6.42
CA LEU A 448 -44.14 8.10 -6.46
C LEU A 448 -42.82 7.37 -6.66
N ASN A 449 -42.52 6.42 -5.77
CA ASN A 449 -41.31 5.61 -5.82
C ASN A 449 -41.68 4.16 -6.13
N ALA A 450 -41.39 3.72 -7.36
CA ALA A 450 -41.53 2.34 -7.77
C ALA A 450 -40.40 1.50 -7.17
N LYS A 451 -40.75 0.47 -6.40
CA LYS A 451 -39.78 -0.53 -5.93
C LYS A 451 -39.77 -1.67 -6.92
N ALA A 452 -38.71 -1.77 -7.72
CA ALA A 452 -38.57 -2.79 -8.74
C ALA A 452 -37.25 -3.56 -8.66
N SER A 453 -37.26 -4.81 -9.11
CA SER A 453 -36.10 -5.71 -9.16
C SER A 453 -36.30 -6.76 -10.25
N ASP A 454 -35.23 -7.13 -10.94
CA ASP A 454 -35.24 -8.25 -11.86
C ASP A 454 -34.67 -9.53 -11.20
N PRO A 455 -35.34 -10.69 -11.30
CA PRO A 455 -34.80 -11.96 -10.81
C PRO A 455 -33.48 -12.40 -11.46
N ASP A 456 -33.26 -12.03 -12.72
CA ASP A 456 -32.12 -12.47 -13.53
C ASP A 456 -31.01 -11.38 -13.57
N GLY A 457 -31.30 -10.18 -13.08
CA GLY A 457 -30.34 -9.10 -12.80
C GLY A 457 -30.18 -8.07 -13.92
N GLU A 458 -31.10 -8.07 -14.88
CA GLU A 458 -31.11 -7.22 -16.06
C GLU A 458 -31.35 -5.75 -15.70
N PRO A 459 -30.77 -4.81 -16.48
CA PRO A 459 -31.07 -3.39 -16.33
C PRO A 459 -32.55 -3.08 -16.62
N LEU A 460 -33.21 -2.39 -15.68
CA LEU A 460 -34.63 -2.04 -15.78
C LEU A 460 -34.86 -0.68 -16.43
N THR A 461 -35.90 -0.60 -17.25
CA THR A 461 -36.43 0.64 -17.82
C THR A 461 -37.83 0.94 -17.28
N TYR A 462 -38.15 2.23 -17.11
CA TYR A 462 -39.39 2.68 -16.47
C TYR A 462 -40.20 3.54 -17.43
N THR A 463 -41.49 3.23 -17.58
CA THR A 463 -42.44 4.02 -18.36
C THR A 463 -43.66 4.35 -17.52
N TRP A 464 -43.79 5.61 -17.13
CA TRP A 464 -44.94 6.07 -16.35
C TRP A 464 -46.12 6.47 -17.23
N THR A 465 -47.31 6.02 -16.84
CA THR A 465 -48.60 6.47 -17.40
C THR A 465 -49.32 7.29 -16.35
N VAL A 466 -49.44 8.60 -16.63
CA VAL A 466 -49.96 9.61 -15.70
C VAL A 466 -51.26 10.20 -16.26
N SER A 467 -52.28 10.38 -15.41
CA SER A 467 -53.52 11.07 -15.81
C SER A 467 -53.22 12.52 -16.22
N PRO A 468 -53.85 13.05 -17.30
CA PRO A 468 -53.63 14.43 -17.75
C PRO A 468 -53.94 15.52 -16.71
N GLN A 469 -54.63 15.16 -15.62
CA GLN A 469 -54.94 16.09 -14.53
C GLN A 469 -53.72 16.38 -13.64
N PHE A 470 -52.71 15.50 -13.63
CA PHE A 470 -51.46 15.72 -12.91
C PHE A 470 -50.41 16.36 -13.81
N GLU A 471 -49.69 17.34 -13.29
CA GLU A 471 -48.52 17.91 -13.95
C GLU A 471 -47.29 17.06 -13.60
N VAL A 472 -46.57 16.57 -14.61
CA VAL A 472 -45.29 15.87 -14.42
C VAL A 472 -44.20 16.89 -14.18
N VAL A 473 -43.62 16.88 -12.98
CA VAL A 473 -42.52 17.77 -12.60
C VAL A 473 -41.18 17.20 -13.07
N SER A 474 -40.94 15.91 -12.82
CA SER A 474 -39.72 15.20 -13.25
C SER A 474 -39.85 13.68 -13.11
N GLY A 475 -38.90 12.92 -13.66
CA GLY A 475 -38.75 11.49 -13.36
C GLY A 475 -39.51 10.49 -14.26
N GLN A 476 -39.94 10.92 -15.45
CA GLN A 476 -40.76 10.11 -16.37
C GLN A 476 -40.11 8.78 -16.82
N GLY A 477 -38.78 8.65 -16.73
CA GLY A 477 -38.01 7.45 -17.11
C GLY A 477 -37.22 6.83 -15.97
N SER A 478 -37.53 7.18 -14.71
CA SER A 478 -36.82 6.70 -13.52
C SER A 478 -37.76 5.97 -12.56
N ALA A 479 -37.17 5.27 -11.59
CA ALA A 479 -37.91 4.61 -10.51
C ALA A 479 -38.73 5.61 -9.65
N THR A 480 -38.32 6.87 -9.60
CA THR A 480 -39.04 7.95 -8.91
C THR A 480 -39.68 8.88 -9.93
N LEU A 481 -40.98 9.15 -9.78
CA LEU A 481 -41.75 10.12 -10.54
C LEU A 481 -42.25 11.23 -9.63
N ARG A 482 -42.01 12.50 -9.98
CA ARG A 482 -42.50 13.66 -9.24
C ARG A 482 -43.66 14.32 -9.99
N LEU A 483 -44.78 14.50 -9.29
CA LEU A 483 -46.03 15.02 -9.83
C LEU A 483 -46.53 16.22 -9.01
N LYS A 484 -47.37 17.05 -9.62
CA LYS A 484 -48.16 18.07 -8.94
C LYS A 484 -49.65 17.80 -9.14
N ALA A 485 -50.39 17.83 -8.04
CA ALA A 485 -51.83 17.62 -8.01
C ALA A 485 -52.59 18.80 -8.67
N PRO A 486 -53.74 18.54 -9.32
CA PRO A 486 -54.59 19.61 -9.83
C PRO A 486 -55.23 20.42 -8.69
N ALA A 487 -55.70 21.62 -9.03
CA ALA A 487 -56.65 22.33 -8.17
C ALA A 487 -58.02 21.64 -8.26
N VAL A 488 -58.62 21.32 -7.11
CA VAL A 488 -59.94 20.67 -7.03
C VAL A 488 -60.79 21.34 -5.96
N THR A 489 -62.10 21.41 -6.19
CA THR A 489 -63.09 21.96 -5.24
C THR A 489 -63.84 20.88 -4.46
N GLU A 490 -63.72 19.63 -4.89
CA GLU A 490 -64.24 18.42 -4.24
C GLU A 490 -63.18 17.32 -4.36
N MET A 491 -63.28 16.27 -3.55
CA MET A 491 -62.33 15.15 -3.59
C MET A 491 -62.37 14.45 -4.95
N THR A 492 -61.21 14.27 -5.59
CA THR A 492 -61.07 13.50 -6.84
C THR A 492 -60.16 12.31 -6.65
N GLN A 493 -60.30 11.30 -7.53
CA GLN A 493 -59.42 10.14 -7.56
C GLN A 493 -58.99 9.85 -9.00
N ASP A 494 -57.71 9.57 -9.20
CA ASP A 494 -57.15 9.15 -10.48
C ASP A 494 -56.00 8.15 -10.26
N SER A 495 -55.75 7.28 -11.24
CA SER A 495 -54.67 6.30 -11.14
C SER A 495 -53.41 6.74 -11.87
N VAL A 496 -52.25 6.43 -11.30
CA VAL A 496 -50.96 6.48 -11.98
C VAL A 496 -50.38 5.08 -12.00
N SER A 497 -49.78 4.68 -13.13
CA SER A 497 -49.16 3.36 -13.27
C SER A 497 -47.76 3.46 -13.85
N VAL A 498 -46.94 2.46 -13.56
CA VAL A 498 -45.60 2.30 -14.09
C VAL A 498 -45.50 0.93 -14.76
N LEU A 499 -44.93 0.90 -15.96
CA LEU A 499 -44.45 -0.31 -16.62
C LEU A 499 -42.93 -0.37 -16.45
N VAL A 500 -42.45 -1.52 -16.00
CA VAL A 500 -41.03 -1.82 -15.82
C VAL A 500 -40.67 -2.95 -16.75
N SER A 501 -39.61 -2.77 -17.54
CA SER A 501 -39.18 -3.74 -18.57
C SER A 501 -37.68 -4.03 -18.43
N ASP A 502 -37.32 -5.30 -18.58
CA ASP A 502 -35.94 -5.80 -18.71
C ASP A 502 -35.46 -5.80 -20.19
N GLY A 503 -36.34 -5.43 -21.14
CA GLY A 503 -36.09 -5.46 -22.58
C GLY A 503 -36.65 -6.70 -23.31
N ALA A 504 -37.14 -7.71 -22.58
CA ALA A 504 -37.79 -8.91 -23.09
C ALA A 504 -39.20 -9.12 -22.52
N LEU A 505 -39.38 -8.93 -21.21
CA LEU A 505 -40.62 -9.09 -20.46
C LEU A 505 -40.92 -7.83 -19.62
N ASP A 506 -42.20 -7.65 -19.30
CA ASP A 506 -42.70 -6.45 -18.62
C ASP A 506 -43.48 -6.80 -17.35
N ALA A 507 -43.43 -5.90 -16.37
CA ALA A 507 -44.31 -5.89 -15.20
C ALA A 507 -44.90 -4.51 -14.95
N THR A 508 -46.07 -4.46 -14.31
CA THR A 508 -46.79 -3.21 -14.07
C THR A 508 -47.24 -3.09 -12.63
N ALA A 509 -47.18 -1.87 -12.10
CA ALA A 509 -47.78 -1.50 -10.83
C ALA A 509 -48.65 -0.25 -11.00
N ARG A 510 -49.66 -0.10 -10.15
CA ARG A 510 -50.58 1.03 -10.16
C ARG A 510 -50.83 1.54 -8.75
N THR A 511 -51.01 2.85 -8.63
CA THR A 511 -51.43 3.52 -7.41
C THR A 511 -52.68 4.35 -7.70
N LEU A 512 -53.61 4.42 -6.74
CA LEU A 512 -54.78 5.30 -6.80
C LEU A 512 -54.50 6.55 -5.98
N ILE A 513 -54.50 7.71 -6.63
CA ILE A 513 -54.22 9.00 -6.00
C ILE A 513 -55.55 9.67 -5.68
N THR A 514 -55.77 9.99 -4.41
CA THR A 514 -56.89 10.79 -3.93
C THR A 514 -56.42 12.23 -3.71
N VAL A 515 -57.05 13.19 -4.38
CA VAL A 515 -56.75 14.62 -4.23
C VAL A 515 -57.85 15.26 -3.39
N ASN A 516 -57.50 15.77 -2.21
CA ASN A 516 -58.42 16.51 -1.35
C ASN A 516 -58.51 17.98 -1.77
N PRO A 517 -59.70 18.60 -1.73
CA PRO A 517 -59.81 20.04 -1.94
C PRO A 517 -59.12 20.77 -0.80
N LYS A 518 -58.50 21.91 -1.12
CA LYS A 518 -57.85 22.77 -0.13
C LYS A 518 -58.91 23.31 0.81
N ASP A 519 -58.80 23.02 2.12
CA ASP A 519 -59.73 23.56 3.10
C ASP A 519 -59.49 25.08 3.23
N ILE A 520 -60.51 25.89 2.91
CA ILE A 520 -60.46 27.36 3.05
C ILE A 520 -61.09 27.78 4.39
N GLY A 521 -61.12 26.86 5.36
CA GLY A 521 -61.62 27.10 6.71
C GLY A 521 -60.55 27.68 7.62
N GLY A 522 -60.74 28.93 8.06
CA GLY A 522 -59.87 29.59 9.04
C GLY A 522 -59.75 28.79 10.35
N GLY A 523 -58.56 28.25 10.60
CA GLY A 523 -58.16 27.60 11.84
C GLY A 523 -56.67 27.87 12.09
N ASN A 524 -56.36 28.32 13.30
CA ASN A 524 -55.01 28.67 13.81
C ASN A 524 -54.11 27.45 14.00
N ASP A 525 -53.92 26.58 13.01
CA ASP A 525 -52.91 25.52 13.11
C ASP A 525 -52.26 25.33 11.75
N CYS A 526 -50.96 25.61 11.66
CA CYS A 526 -50.17 25.24 10.50
C CYS A 526 -50.14 23.72 10.49
N ASP A 527 -50.87 23.09 9.58
CA ASP A 527 -50.73 21.67 9.37
C ASP A 527 -49.31 21.40 8.80
N ILE A 528 -48.39 21.06 9.70
CA ILE A 528 -46.99 20.73 9.38
C ILE A 528 -46.85 19.26 8.97
N ASN A 529 -47.93 18.54 8.69
CA ASN A 529 -47.82 17.15 8.26
C ASN A 529 -47.37 17.08 6.79
N ASP A 530 -46.32 16.30 6.51
CA ASP A 530 -45.92 15.93 5.15
C ASP A 530 -46.67 14.66 4.73
N PRO A 531 -47.53 14.71 3.69
CA PRO A 531 -48.26 13.54 3.21
C PRO A 531 -47.34 12.42 2.70
N ASN A 532 -46.07 12.72 2.40
CA ASN A 532 -45.07 11.74 2.01
C ASN A 532 -44.40 11.03 3.18
N ALA A 533 -44.60 11.47 4.44
CA ALA A 533 -43.91 10.90 5.59
C ALA A 533 -44.16 9.39 5.76
N GLY A 534 -45.38 8.92 5.48
CA GLY A 534 -45.72 7.49 5.52
C GLY A 534 -44.95 6.61 4.53
N ASN A 535 -44.26 7.21 3.54
CA ASN A 535 -43.44 6.47 2.57
C ASN A 535 -42.00 6.20 3.07
N TYR A 536 -41.60 6.79 4.20
CA TYR A 536 -40.26 6.64 4.77
C TYR A 536 -40.30 5.84 6.09
N PRO A 537 -39.26 5.06 6.41
CA PRO A 537 -39.18 4.32 7.68
C PRO A 537 -39.30 5.27 8.87
N ALA A 538 -40.11 4.92 9.87
CA ALA A 538 -40.19 5.70 11.10
C ALA A 538 -38.84 5.75 11.82
N TRP A 539 -38.46 6.91 12.33
CA TRP A 539 -37.28 7.06 13.17
C TRP A 539 -37.42 6.21 14.43
N THR A 540 -36.33 5.57 14.85
CA THR A 540 -36.29 4.73 16.05
C THR A 540 -35.06 5.04 16.89
N GLY A 541 -35.27 5.27 18.19
CA GLY A 541 -34.17 5.35 19.15
C GLY A 541 -33.36 4.05 19.16
N GLY A 542 -32.03 4.17 19.15
CA GLY A 542 -31.08 3.05 19.13
C GLY A 542 -30.59 2.64 17.74
N ALA A 543 -31.31 2.98 16.67
CA ALA A 543 -30.87 2.72 15.30
C ALA A 543 -29.72 3.65 14.88
N VAL A 544 -28.83 3.11 14.03
CA VAL A 544 -27.73 3.87 13.41
C VAL A 544 -28.18 4.37 12.05
N TYR A 545 -27.98 5.65 11.78
CA TYR A 545 -28.25 6.30 10.50
C TYR A 545 -26.97 6.92 9.94
N ASN A 546 -26.70 6.68 8.66
CA ASN A 546 -25.55 7.21 7.93
C ASN A 546 -25.96 8.40 7.04
N THR A 547 -24.99 9.12 6.49
CA THR A 547 -25.23 10.23 5.56
C THR A 547 -26.17 9.80 4.43
N GLY A 548 -27.26 10.54 4.26
CA GLY A 548 -28.23 10.29 3.19
C GLY A 548 -29.45 9.46 3.60
N ASP A 549 -29.41 8.76 4.73
CA ASP A 549 -30.55 7.98 5.21
C ASP A 549 -31.74 8.91 5.52
N GLN A 550 -32.94 8.50 5.10
CA GLN A 550 -34.18 9.28 5.28
C GLN A 550 -35.18 8.54 6.16
N VAL A 551 -35.79 9.25 7.09
CA VAL A 551 -36.74 8.72 8.07
C VAL A 551 -37.95 9.62 8.23
N SER A 552 -39.07 9.05 8.67
CA SER A 552 -40.25 9.79 9.10
C SER A 552 -40.27 9.99 10.62
N HIS A 553 -40.60 11.19 11.07
CA HIS A 553 -40.80 11.54 12.48
C HIS A 553 -41.74 12.73 12.59
N ASP A 554 -42.72 12.67 13.49
CA ASP A 554 -43.80 13.67 13.64
C ASP A 554 -44.49 14.04 12.31
N ASN A 555 -44.78 13.02 11.49
CA ASN A 555 -45.35 13.18 10.15
C ASN A 555 -44.51 14.04 9.19
N LEU A 556 -43.22 14.18 9.45
CA LEU A 556 -42.25 14.87 8.60
C LEU A 556 -41.15 13.92 8.14
N VAL A 557 -40.45 14.28 7.07
CA VAL A 557 -39.33 13.54 6.49
C VAL A 557 -38.03 14.26 6.81
N TRP A 558 -37.08 13.51 7.35
CA TRP A 558 -35.78 13.99 7.77
C TRP A 558 -34.67 13.17 7.12
N GLN A 559 -33.56 13.82 6.78
CA GLN A 559 -32.37 13.19 6.22
C GLN A 559 -31.17 13.37 7.15
N ALA A 560 -30.44 12.29 7.44
CA ALA A 560 -29.21 12.35 8.22
C ALA A 560 -28.09 13.04 7.42
N LYS A 561 -27.47 14.07 8.01
CA LYS A 561 -26.32 14.78 7.42
C LYS A 561 -25.03 13.96 7.51
N TYR A 562 -24.86 13.27 8.62
CA TYR A 562 -23.72 12.42 8.96
C TYR A 562 -24.15 11.34 9.95
N TRP A 563 -23.22 10.45 10.31
CA TRP A 563 -23.48 9.35 11.24
C TRP A 563 -24.18 9.84 12.51
N THR A 564 -25.31 9.22 12.87
CA THR A 564 -26.09 9.59 14.06
C THR A 564 -26.78 8.38 14.68
N GLN A 565 -26.84 8.35 16.00
CA GLN A 565 -27.54 7.33 16.80
C GLN A 565 -28.14 7.99 18.03
N ASN A 566 -29.39 7.67 18.36
CA ASN A 566 -30.14 8.23 19.49
C ASN A 566 -30.42 9.75 19.46
N ASN A 567 -30.07 10.46 18.38
CA ASN A 567 -30.48 11.85 18.20
C ASN A 567 -31.83 11.90 17.47
N GLU A 568 -32.86 12.38 18.16
CA GLU A 568 -34.22 12.51 17.63
C GLU A 568 -34.31 13.62 16.56
N PRO A 569 -34.93 13.38 15.40
CA PRO A 569 -35.08 14.39 14.36
C PRO A 569 -35.87 15.60 14.83
N SER A 570 -35.29 16.79 14.71
CA SER A 570 -35.97 18.05 15.02
C SER A 570 -35.23 19.20 14.36
N ILE A 571 -35.88 20.37 14.27
CA ILE A 571 -35.26 21.58 13.70
C ILE A 571 -34.06 22.08 14.52
N THR A 572 -33.94 21.67 15.78
CA THR A 572 -32.81 22.03 16.67
C THR A 572 -31.71 20.97 16.70
N ALA A 573 -31.96 19.77 16.16
CA ALA A 573 -30.96 18.71 16.07
C ALA A 573 -30.07 18.93 14.84
N ASP A 574 -28.77 19.17 15.05
CA ASP A 574 -27.87 19.52 13.96
C ASP A 574 -27.58 18.34 13.00
N GLN A 575 -27.81 17.10 13.44
CA GLN A 575 -27.55 15.88 12.67
C GLN A 575 -28.57 15.65 11.55
N TRP A 576 -29.72 16.32 11.62
CA TRP A 576 -30.84 16.12 10.72
C TRP A 576 -31.06 17.34 9.82
N THR A 577 -31.44 17.08 8.58
CA THR A 577 -31.97 18.08 7.64
C THR A 577 -33.44 17.77 7.41
N LEU A 578 -34.32 18.75 7.58
CA LEU A 578 -35.71 18.62 7.17
C LEU A 578 -35.81 18.55 5.64
N ILE A 579 -36.49 17.53 5.12
CA ILE A 579 -36.75 17.35 3.68
C ILE A 579 -38.18 17.72 3.31
N SER A 580 -39.11 17.61 4.24
CA SER A 580 -40.50 18.02 4.04
C SER A 580 -40.63 19.48 3.64
N ASP A 581 -41.46 19.74 2.64
CA ASP A 581 -41.74 21.09 2.12
C ASP A 581 -42.83 21.77 2.96
N VAL A 582 -42.50 22.06 4.22
CA VAL A 582 -43.40 22.72 5.19
C VAL A 582 -42.77 24.02 5.71
N GLU A 583 -43.61 25.01 6.03
CA GLU A 583 -43.15 26.30 6.56
C GLU A 583 -43.05 26.25 8.09
N PHE A 584 -41.85 26.44 8.64
CA PHE A 584 -41.62 26.47 10.10
C PHE A 584 -41.59 27.89 10.68
N GLY A 585 -42.04 28.01 11.92
CA GLY A 585 -41.84 29.22 12.73
C GLY A 585 -40.37 29.46 13.07
N TRP A 586 -39.96 30.73 13.20
CA TRP A 586 -38.62 31.09 13.64
C TRP A 586 -38.33 30.57 15.06
N ASN A 587 -37.12 30.06 15.28
CA ASN A 587 -36.67 29.54 16.57
C ASN A 587 -35.26 30.05 16.90
N ALA A 588 -35.11 30.66 18.07
CA ALA A 588 -33.85 31.26 18.52
C ALA A 588 -32.68 30.26 18.68
N GLY A 589 -33.00 28.97 18.90
CA GLY A 589 -32.02 27.90 19.06
C GLY A 589 -31.45 27.33 17.76
N VAL A 590 -32.06 27.67 16.62
CA VAL A 590 -31.71 27.15 15.29
C VAL A 590 -30.75 28.11 14.59
N ALA A 591 -29.72 27.57 13.95
CA ALA A 591 -28.82 28.33 13.10
C ALA A 591 -29.36 28.29 11.66
N TYR A 592 -29.64 29.45 11.09
CA TYR A 592 -30.16 29.59 9.74
C TYR A 592 -29.06 30.02 8.78
N GLN A 593 -29.02 29.45 7.58
CA GLN A 593 -28.11 29.83 6.49
C GLN A 593 -28.74 30.89 5.58
N GLY A 594 -27.89 31.60 4.83
CA GLY A 594 -28.37 32.57 3.84
C GLY A 594 -29.27 31.90 2.80
N GLY A 595 -30.51 32.38 2.70
CA GLY A 595 -31.52 31.85 1.78
C GLY A 595 -32.69 31.14 2.46
N GLU A 596 -32.49 30.63 3.69
CA GLU A 596 -33.51 29.90 4.44
C GLU A 596 -34.65 30.84 4.88
N GLN A 597 -35.86 30.27 4.98
CA GLN A 597 -37.08 31.03 5.21
C GLN A 597 -37.81 30.53 6.45
N VAL A 598 -38.43 31.46 7.18
CA VAL A 598 -39.18 31.19 8.42
C VAL A 598 -40.41 32.08 8.49
N ASN A 599 -41.41 31.63 9.25
CA ASN A 599 -42.58 32.43 9.62
C ASN A 599 -42.36 33.06 11.01
N HIS A 600 -42.61 34.36 11.14
CA HIS A 600 -42.55 35.08 12.43
C HIS A 600 -43.46 36.31 12.38
N ASP A 601 -44.29 36.47 13.42
CA ASP A 601 -45.25 37.58 13.56
C ASP A 601 -46.14 37.79 12.32
N GLY A 602 -46.70 36.71 11.76
CA GLY A 602 -47.58 36.76 10.58
C GLY A 602 -46.88 37.14 9.26
N GLN A 603 -45.54 37.20 9.23
CA GLN A 603 -44.75 37.47 8.04
C GLN A 603 -43.75 36.37 7.73
N ARG A 604 -43.44 36.22 6.44
CA ARG A 604 -42.35 35.38 5.96
C ARG A 604 -41.05 36.18 5.92
N TRP A 605 -40.01 35.57 6.45
CA TRP A 605 -38.69 36.15 6.51
C TRP A 605 -37.68 35.24 5.86
N LYS A 606 -36.75 35.83 5.10
CA LYS A 606 -35.62 35.14 4.49
C LYS A 606 -34.32 35.62 5.14
N ALA A 607 -33.50 34.69 5.62
CA ALA A 607 -32.18 35.00 6.13
C ALA A 607 -31.29 35.48 4.96
N LYS A 608 -30.67 36.65 5.08
CA LYS A 608 -29.76 37.16 4.04
C LYS A 608 -28.39 36.47 4.08
N TRP A 609 -27.97 36.04 5.26
CA TRP A 609 -26.74 35.30 5.56
C TRP A 609 -26.95 34.53 6.87
N TRP A 610 -25.89 33.86 7.36
CA TRP A 610 -25.95 33.06 8.58
C TRP A 610 -26.44 33.85 9.81
N THR A 611 -27.36 33.30 10.59
CA THR A 611 -27.94 33.93 11.81
C THR A 611 -28.37 32.86 12.82
N LYS A 612 -28.23 33.16 14.12
CA LYS A 612 -28.71 32.30 15.21
C LYS A 612 -29.13 33.17 16.41
N GLY A 613 -30.41 33.08 16.77
CA GLY A 613 -30.95 33.79 17.92
C GLY A 613 -31.38 35.23 17.64
N GLU A 614 -31.00 35.83 16.50
CA GLU A 614 -31.50 37.14 16.13
C GLU A 614 -32.93 37.08 15.54
N GLU A 615 -33.86 37.83 16.14
CA GLU A 615 -35.30 37.77 15.83
C GLU A 615 -35.66 38.47 14.49
N PRO A 616 -36.45 37.83 13.61
CA PRO A 616 -36.97 38.44 12.39
C PRO A 616 -37.79 39.70 12.67
N GLY A 617 -37.60 40.73 11.85
CA GLY A 617 -38.23 42.05 12.03
C GLY A 617 -37.61 42.96 13.09
N LYS A 618 -36.66 42.46 13.92
CA LYS A 618 -35.91 43.29 14.88
C LYS A 618 -34.53 43.71 14.37
N VAL A 619 -33.93 42.91 13.49
CA VAL A 619 -32.57 43.09 12.99
C VAL A 619 -32.50 42.94 11.46
N SER A 620 -31.47 43.53 10.84
CA SER A 620 -31.36 43.65 9.38
C SER A 620 -30.95 42.36 8.64
N VAL A 621 -30.56 41.30 9.36
CA VAL A 621 -30.19 39.99 8.79
C VAL A 621 -31.38 39.29 8.13
N TRP A 622 -32.60 39.63 8.54
CA TRP A 622 -33.83 39.11 7.95
C TRP A 622 -34.39 40.06 6.88
N GLN A 623 -34.85 39.49 5.77
CA GLN A 623 -35.60 40.18 4.74
C GLN A 623 -37.06 39.72 4.80
N SER A 624 -38.01 40.63 5.04
CA SER A 624 -39.42 40.30 4.84
C SER A 624 -39.67 40.03 3.36
N ILE A 625 -40.31 38.91 3.06
CA ILE A 625 -40.57 38.44 1.70
C ILE A 625 -42.08 38.28 1.41
N GLY A 626 -42.94 38.70 2.34
CA GLY A 626 -44.39 38.71 2.16
C GLY A 626 -45.15 38.33 3.43
N GLU A 627 -46.48 38.38 3.35
CA GLU A 627 -47.34 37.81 4.38
C GLU A 627 -47.13 36.30 4.46
N SER A 628 -47.14 35.80 5.69
CA SER A 628 -47.10 34.36 5.92
C SER A 628 -48.45 33.75 5.62
N SER A 629 -48.44 32.56 5.01
CA SER A 629 -49.64 31.75 4.83
C SER A 629 -50.16 31.17 6.16
N CYS A 630 -49.29 31.17 7.18
CA CYS A 630 -49.53 30.87 8.57
C CYS A 630 -49.58 32.17 9.41
N GLN A 631 -50.69 32.51 10.08
CA GLN A 631 -50.76 33.66 10.99
C GLN A 631 -50.57 33.29 12.45
#